data_AF-A0A1D3JEY6-F1
#
_entry.id   AF-A0A1D3JEY6-F1
#
_cell.length_a   1.000
_cell.length_b   1.000
_cell.length_c   1.000
_cell.angle_alpha   90.00
_cell.angle_beta   90.00
_cell.angle_gamma   90.00
#
_symmetry.space_group_name_H-M   'P 1'
#
loop_
_entity.id
_entity.type
_entity.pdbx_description
1 polymer ?
#
loop_
_entity_poly.entity_id
_entity_poly.type
_entity_poly.pdbx_seq_one_letter_code
_entity_poly.pdbx_strand_id
1 'polypeptide(L)'
;MAQKKSVKEQIFDIWDSKKVTLDEYSNHKSLLNGLKEQNNNLYNMACSLTEIYLHANLLETTHPNICSFLNEWLNNKKNTYTNNGTNSEIIKLWDNYIEQLWIKLEQDQSRYHWCRRSFPLSSTAKAVSICFGILGIALIILPFVYNYHTIRTWFLKVLNEKIKIKKDIDEDVSNELLISPTEYSHLYEENNRIIIPYHST
;
A
#
# COMPACT_ATOMS: atom_id res chain seq x y z
N MET A 1 -23.31 7.91 -26.15
CA MET A 1 -22.42 6.76 -26.38
C MET A 1 -22.46 5.91 -25.11
N ALA A 2 -23.00 4.69 -25.16
CA ALA A 2 -23.06 3.84 -23.96
C ALA A 2 -21.65 3.36 -23.61
N GLN A 3 -21.21 3.59 -22.37
CA GLN A 3 -19.91 3.14 -21.88
C GLN A 3 -19.88 1.60 -21.89
N LYS A 4 -18.86 1.02 -22.54
CA LYS A 4 -18.70 -0.44 -22.60
C LYS A 4 -18.47 -0.98 -21.19
N LYS A 5 -19.36 -1.86 -20.72
CA LYS A 5 -19.24 -2.53 -19.41
C LYS A 5 -17.90 -3.27 -19.30
N SER A 6 -17.27 -3.18 -18.14
CA SER A 6 -16.10 -3.98 -17.79
C SER A 6 -16.42 -5.48 -17.79
N VAL A 7 -15.40 -6.33 -17.92
CA VAL A 7 -15.57 -7.80 -17.85
C VAL A 7 -16.20 -8.23 -16.52
N LYS A 8 -15.82 -7.59 -15.42
CA LYS A 8 -16.39 -7.85 -14.09
C LYS A 8 -17.90 -7.57 -14.06
N GLU A 9 -18.32 -6.41 -14.57
CA GLU A 9 -19.75 -6.04 -14.61
C GLU A 9 -20.55 -7.00 -15.48
N GLN A 10 -20.00 -7.43 -16.63
CA GLN A 10 -20.66 -8.43 -17.48
C GLN A 10 -20.83 -9.77 -16.75
N ILE A 11 -19.81 -10.22 -16.01
CA ILE A 11 -19.88 -11.44 -15.20
C ILE A 11 -20.94 -11.31 -14.09
N PHE A 12 -20.99 -10.16 -13.41
CA PHE A 12 -21.98 -9.91 -12.36
C PHE A 12 -23.40 -9.89 -12.93
N ASP A 13 -23.62 -9.28 -14.10
CA ASP A 13 -24.92 -9.29 -14.78
C ASP A 13 -25.36 -10.74 -15.10
N ILE A 14 -24.43 -11.58 -15.58
CA ILE A 14 -24.70 -12.99 -15.86
C ILE A 14 -25.11 -13.72 -14.58
N TRP A 15 -24.36 -13.54 -13.49
CA TRP A 15 -24.67 -14.16 -12.19
C TRP A 15 -26.01 -13.69 -11.63
N ASP A 16 -26.33 -12.41 -11.75
CA ASP A 16 -27.59 -11.82 -11.29
C ASP A 16 -28.80 -12.30 -12.08
N SER A 17 -28.63 -12.57 -13.37
CA SER A 17 -29.68 -13.11 -14.23
C SER A 17 -29.94 -14.60 -14.01
N LYS A 18 -29.00 -15.32 -13.37
CA LYS A 18 -29.07 -16.78 -13.25
C LYS A 18 -30.07 -17.19 -12.17
N LYS A 19 -31.25 -17.62 -12.60
CA LYS A 19 -32.27 -18.25 -11.75
C LYS A 19 -32.07 -19.77 -11.76
N VAL A 20 -31.94 -20.34 -10.57
CA VAL A 20 -31.65 -21.77 -10.42
C VAL A 20 -32.64 -22.38 -9.44
N THR A 21 -33.18 -23.53 -9.81
CA THR A 21 -33.81 -24.47 -8.89
C THR A 21 -32.83 -25.59 -8.63
N LEU A 22 -32.51 -25.85 -7.36
CA LEU A 22 -31.66 -26.98 -6.99
C LEU A 22 -32.31 -28.29 -7.45
N ASP A 23 -31.50 -29.18 -8.02
CA ASP A 23 -31.93 -30.52 -8.34
C ASP A 23 -32.30 -31.30 -7.06
N GLU A 24 -33.08 -32.37 -7.24
CA GLU A 24 -33.59 -33.14 -6.11
C GLU A 24 -32.50 -33.87 -5.32
N TYR A 25 -31.34 -34.10 -5.95
CA TYR A 25 -30.20 -34.89 -5.48
C TYR A 25 -29.06 -34.02 -4.94
N SER A 26 -29.22 -32.70 -4.91
CA SER A 26 -28.15 -31.80 -4.53
C SER A 26 -27.76 -32.01 -3.07
N ASN A 27 -26.47 -32.22 -2.83
CA ASN A 27 -25.90 -32.40 -1.50
C ASN A 27 -26.11 -31.19 -0.57
N HIS A 28 -26.53 -30.04 -1.13
CA HIS A 28 -26.80 -28.81 -0.38
C HIS A 28 -28.29 -28.64 -0.03
N LYS A 29 -29.18 -29.49 -0.56
CA LYS A 29 -30.63 -29.39 -0.35
C LYS A 29 -31.01 -29.49 1.13
N SER A 30 -30.41 -30.41 1.87
CA SER A 30 -30.67 -30.57 3.31
C SER A 30 -30.31 -29.32 4.12
N LEU A 31 -29.22 -28.63 3.77
CA LEU A 31 -28.84 -27.37 4.39
C LEU A 31 -29.85 -26.27 4.08
N LEU A 32 -30.36 -26.21 2.84
CA LEU A 32 -31.16 -25.09 2.36
C LEU A 32 -32.67 -25.26 2.53
N ASN A 33 -33.17 -26.45 2.86
CA ASN A 33 -34.60 -26.69 3.05
C ASN A 33 -35.23 -25.76 4.11
N GLY A 34 -34.57 -25.59 5.26
CA GLY A 34 -35.06 -24.70 6.32
C GLY A 34 -35.08 -23.22 5.92
N LEU A 35 -34.20 -22.82 4.99
CA LEU A 35 -34.16 -21.45 4.48
C LEU A 35 -35.34 -21.17 3.53
N LYS A 36 -35.80 -22.17 2.76
CA LYS A 36 -36.91 -22.01 1.81
C LYS A 36 -38.18 -21.52 2.48
N GLU A 37 -38.49 -22.07 3.65
CA GLU A 37 -39.68 -21.70 4.43
C GLU A 37 -39.54 -20.33 5.10
N GLN A 38 -38.33 -19.98 5.53
CA GLN A 38 -38.07 -18.73 6.26
C GLN A 38 -37.90 -17.53 5.32
N ASN A 39 -37.22 -17.72 4.19
CA ASN A 39 -36.94 -16.65 3.24
C ASN A 39 -36.68 -17.21 1.84
N ASN A 40 -37.72 -17.27 1.02
CA ASN A 40 -37.65 -17.80 -0.34
C ASN A 40 -36.70 -17.01 -1.26
N ASN A 41 -36.56 -15.70 -1.06
CA ASN A 41 -35.64 -14.89 -1.86
C ASN A 41 -34.18 -15.24 -1.57
N LEU A 42 -33.83 -15.38 -0.29
CA LEU A 42 -32.51 -15.78 0.14
C LEU A 42 -32.22 -17.24 -0.24
N TYR A 43 -33.23 -18.12 -0.19
CA TYR A 43 -33.15 -19.48 -0.72
C TYR A 43 -32.81 -19.50 -2.21
N ASN A 44 -33.51 -18.74 -3.04
CA ASN A 44 -33.23 -18.67 -4.47
C ASN A 44 -31.81 -18.16 -4.74
N MET A 45 -31.35 -17.17 -3.98
CA MET A 45 -29.97 -16.67 -4.07
C MET A 45 -28.95 -17.76 -3.67
N ALA A 46 -29.23 -18.55 -2.63
CA ALA A 46 -28.39 -19.68 -2.24
C ALA A 46 -28.29 -20.75 -3.35
N CYS A 47 -29.41 -21.04 -4.03
CA CYS A 47 -29.45 -21.94 -5.19
C CYS A 47 -28.61 -21.38 -6.35
N SER A 48 -28.70 -20.09 -6.63
CA SER A 48 -27.86 -19.46 -7.65
C SER A 48 -26.38 -19.55 -7.27
N LEU A 49 -26.03 -19.34 -5.99
CA LEU A 49 -24.65 -19.40 -5.51
C LEU A 49 -24.01 -20.77 -5.74
N THR A 50 -24.72 -21.89 -5.54
CA THR A 50 -24.15 -23.23 -5.78
C THR A 50 -23.71 -23.40 -7.22
N GLU A 51 -24.58 -23.00 -8.16
CA GLU A 51 -24.30 -23.08 -9.60
C GLU A 51 -23.24 -22.09 -10.06
N ILE A 52 -23.26 -20.88 -9.52
CA ILE A 52 -22.28 -19.86 -9.83
C ILE A 52 -20.90 -20.33 -9.37
N TYR A 53 -20.78 -20.91 -8.17
CA TYR A 53 -19.50 -21.40 -7.65
C TYR A 53 -18.92 -22.48 -8.57
N LEU A 54 -19.74 -23.45 -8.99
CA LEU A 54 -19.37 -24.51 -9.93
C LEU A 54 -18.85 -23.94 -11.25
N HIS A 55 -19.62 -23.03 -11.84
CA HIS A 55 -19.28 -22.43 -13.12
C HIS A 55 -18.05 -21.52 -13.04
N ALA A 56 -17.90 -20.76 -11.94
CA ALA A 56 -16.79 -19.87 -11.74
C ALA A 56 -15.46 -20.65 -11.63
N ASN A 57 -15.47 -21.82 -10.98
CA ASN A 57 -14.30 -22.70 -10.93
C ASN A 57 -13.85 -23.13 -12.34
N LEU A 58 -14.79 -23.42 -13.24
CA LEU A 58 -14.46 -23.77 -14.64
C LEU A 58 -13.88 -22.59 -15.43
N LEU A 59 -14.24 -21.36 -15.06
CA LEU A 59 -13.77 -20.14 -15.71
C LEU A 59 -12.39 -19.67 -15.22
N GLU A 60 -11.84 -20.27 -14.16
CA GLU A 60 -10.57 -19.85 -13.55
C GLU A 60 -9.43 -19.76 -14.58
N THR A 61 -9.33 -20.75 -15.46
CA THR A 61 -8.29 -20.82 -16.50
C THR A 61 -8.32 -19.62 -17.45
N THR A 62 -9.52 -19.08 -17.71
CA THR A 62 -9.72 -17.92 -18.60
C THR A 62 -9.73 -16.61 -17.82
N HIS A 63 -10.14 -16.64 -16.55
CA HIS A 63 -10.27 -15.49 -15.68
C HIS A 63 -9.65 -15.80 -14.31
N PRO A 64 -8.33 -15.64 -14.14
CA PRO A 64 -7.64 -15.95 -12.87
C PRO A 64 -8.21 -15.19 -11.66
N ASN A 65 -8.83 -14.02 -11.89
CA ASN A 65 -9.45 -13.20 -10.84
C ASN A 65 -10.90 -13.59 -10.50
N ILE A 66 -11.45 -14.67 -11.07
CA ILE A 66 -12.87 -15.00 -10.94
C ILE A 66 -13.28 -15.33 -9.50
N CYS A 67 -12.40 -15.92 -8.69
CA CYS A 67 -12.66 -16.13 -7.26
C CYS A 67 -12.77 -14.80 -6.49
N SER A 68 -11.92 -13.82 -6.83
CA SER A 68 -11.99 -12.47 -6.25
C SER A 68 -13.32 -11.79 -6.61
N PHE A 69 -13.72 -11.90 -7.89
CA PHE A 69 -15.01 -11.39 -8.36
C PHE A 69 -16.18 -12.07 -7.66
N LEU A 70 -16.12 -13.39 -7.44
CA LEU A 70 -17.17 -14.12 -6.75
C LEU A 70 -17.32 -13.69 -5.29
N ASN A 71 -16.21 -13.50 -4.59
CA ASN A 71 -16.22 -12.95 -3.23
C ASN A 71 -16.81 -11.53 -3.19
N GLU A 72 -16.37 -10.65 -4.10
CA GLU A 72 -16.90 -9.28 -4.20
C GLU A 72 -18.41 -9.29 -4.47
N TRP A 73 -18.86 -10.10 -5.43
CA TRP A 73 -20.28 -10.27 -5.73
C TRP A 73 -21.07 -10.74 -4.51
N LEU A 74 -20.58 -11.77 -3.81
CA LEU A 74 -21.26 -12.31 -2.64
C LEU A 74 -21.34 -11.30 -1.49
N ASN A 75 -20.27 -10.52 -1.28
CA ASN A 75 -20.24 -9.44 -0.29
C ASN A 75 -21.25 -8.33 -0.65
N ASN A 76 -21.36 -7.97 -1.93
CA ASN A 76 -22.34 -7.00 -2.40
C ASN A 76 -23.78 -7.52 -2.16
N LYS A 77 -24.04 -8.80 -2.45
CA LYS A 77 -25.33 -9.42 -2.14
C LYS A 77 -25.61 -9.41 -0.63
N LYS A 78 -24.64 -9.76 0.22
CA LYS A 78 -24.81 -9.68 1.69
C LYS A 78 -25.25 -8.29 2.12
N ASN A 79 -24.58 -7.26 1.62
CA ASN A 79 -24.91 -5.88 1.92
C ASN A 79 -26.33 -5.51 1.48
N THR A 80 -26.73 -5.89 0.25
CA THR A 80 -28.10 -5.64 -0.24
C THR A 80 -29.15 -6.34 0.60
N TYR A 81 -29.00 -7.64 0.87
CA TYR A 81 -30.00 -8.41 1.62
C TYR A 81 -30.09 -7.99 3.08
N THR A 82 -28.98 -7.64 3.71
CA THR A 82 -28.95 -7.24 5.13
C THR A 82 -29.24 -5.76 5.37
N ASN A 83 -29.54 -4.99 4.32
CA ASN A 83 -29.63 -3.51 4.36
C ASN A 83 -28.39 -2.89 5.01
N ASN A 84 -27.21 -3.24 4.50
CA ASN A 84 -25.90 -2.87 5.04
C ASN A 84 -25.72 -3.23 6.53
N GLY A 85 -26.20 -4.42 6.92
CA GLY A 85 -26.04 -4.93 8.30
C GLY A 85 -27.05 -4.39 9.31
N THR A 86 -28.12 -3.73 8.87
CA THR A 86 -29.17 -3.22 9.78
C THR A 86 -30.28 -4.25 10.07
N ASN A 87 -30.50 -5.21 9.18
CA ASN A 87 -31.52 -6.25 9.37
C ASN A 87 -30.94 -7.49 10.09
N SER A 88 -31.10 -7.52 11.42
CA SER A 88 -30.54 -8.57 12.29
C SER A 88 -31.09 -9.98 12.01
N GLU A 89 -32.35 -10.11 11.60
CA GLU A 89 -32.95 -11.40 11.25
C GLU A 89 -32.34 -11.97 9.96
N ILE A 90 -32.23 -11.14 8.92
CA ILE A 90 -31.62 -11.57 7.65
C ILE A 90 -30.13 -11.86 7.83
N ILE A 91 -29.42 -11.12 8.69
CA ILE A 91 -28.02 -11.43 9.02
C ILE A 91 -27.89 -12.83 9.60
N LYS A 92 -28.75 -13.20 10.57
CA LYS A 92 -28.75 -14.55 11.13
C LYS A 92 -29.02 -15.61 10.07
N LEU A 93 -29.99 -15.40 9.18
CA LEU A 93 -30.25 -16.33 8.08
C LEU A 93 -29.05 -16.43 7.14
N TRP A 94 -28.44 -15.30 6.80
CA TRP A 94 -27.28 -15.27 5.93
C TRP A 94 -26.12 -16.07 6.51
N ASP A 95 -25.77 -15.83 7.77
CA ASP A 95 -24.64 -16.49 8.43
C ASP A 95 -24.92 -17.99 8.65
N ASN A 96 -26.16 -18.37 8.97
CA ASN A 96 -26.55 -19.76 9.20
C ASN A 96 -26.65 -20.58 7.93
N TYR A 97 -26.99 -19.97 6.79
CA TYR A 97 -27.24 -20.71 5.56
C TYR A 97 -26.25 -20.38 4.45
N ILE A 98 -26.04 -19.11 4.11
CA ILE A 98 -25.21 -18.70 2.97
C ILE A 98 -23.72 -18.88 3.26
N GLU A 99 -23.26 -18.43 4.44
CA GLU A 99 -21.84 -18.61 4.80
C GLU A 99 -21.52 -20.10 5.06
N GLN A 100 -22.45 -20.85 5.66
CA GLN A 100 -22.31 -22.31 5.81
C GLN A 100 -22.30 -23.03 4.47
N LEU A 101 -23.12 -22.58 3.51
CA LEU A 101 -23.12 -23.14 2.16
C LEU A 101 -21.76 -22.91 1.49
N TRP A 102 -21.20 -21.71 1.59
CA TRP A 102 -19.88 -21.42 1.05
C TRP A 102 -18.81 -22.34 1.62
N ILE A 103 -18.80 -22.54 2.95
CA ILE A 103 -17.84 -23.44 3.62
C ILE A 103 -17.94 -24.85 3.03
N LYS A 104 -19.17 -25.37 2.83
CA LYS A 104 -19.36 -26.69 2.22
C LYS A 104 -18.88 -26.75 0.76
N LEU A 105 -19.11 -25.69 -0.02
CA LEU A 105 -18.64 -25.60 -1.40
C LEU A 105 -17.11 -25.56 -1.48
N GLU A 106 -16.45 -24.85 -0.55
CA GLU A 106 -15.00 -24.80 -0.42
C GLU A 106 -14.41 -26.13 0.04
N GLN A 107 -15.10 -26.86 0.93
CA GLN A 107 -14.66 -28.16 1.45
C GLN A 107 -14.74 -29.31 0.42
N ASP A 108 -15.37 -29.08 -0.74
CA ASP A 108 -15.42 -30.07 -1.81
C ASP A 108 -14.01 -30.39 -2.32
N GLN A 109 -13.53 -31.59 -1.95
CA GLN A 109 -12.17 -32.06 -2.27
C GLN A 109 -11.90 -32.11 -3.77
N SER A 110 -12.94 -32.27 -4.59
CA SER A 110 -12.79 -32.29 -6.06
C SER A 110 -12.28 -30.95 -6.61
N ARG A 111 -12.36 -29.87 -5.84
CA ARG A 111 -11.97 -28.51 -6.25
C ARG A 111 -10.81 -27.94 -5.43
N TYR A 112 -10.10 -28.76 -4.66
CA TYR A 112 -8.87 -28.35 -3.96
C TYR A 112 -8.99 -27.03 -3.17
N HIS A 113 -10.14 -26.78 -2.51
CA HIS A 113 -10.38 -25.54 -1.75
C HIS A 113 -10.20 -24.26 -2.59
N TRP A 114 -10.55 -24.33 -3.88
CA TRP A 114 -10.27 -23.33 -4.90
C TRP A 114 -10.55 -21.87 -4.48
N CYS A 115 -11.77 -21.59 -3.99
CA CYS A 115 -12.16 -20.23 -3.66
C CYS A 115 -12.50 -20.06 -2.19
N ARG A 116 -11.52 -19.54 -1.44
CA ARG A 116 -11.66 -19.19 -0.03
C ARG A 116 -12.54 -17.95 0.17
N ARG A 117 -13.40 -17.99 1.18
CA ARG A 117 -14.23 -16.83 1.56
C ARG A 117 -13.36 -15.66 2.04
N SER A 118 -13.58 -14.47 1.48
CA SER A 118 -12.94 -13.22 1.90
C SER A 118 -13.95 -12.10 2.13
N PHE A 119 -13.78 -11.38 3.24
CA PHE A 119 -14.64 -10.26 3.63
C PHE A 119 -13.94 -8.93 3.35
N PRO A 120 -14.69 -7.88 2.95
CA PRO A 120 -14.09 -6.57 2.76
C PRO A 120 -13.55 -6.08 4.10
N LEU A 121 -12.36 -5.44 4.10
CA LEU A 121 -11.85 -4.77 5.29
C LEU A 121 -12.91 -3.77 5.76
N SER A 122 -13.36 -3.91 7.01
CA SER A 122 -14.35 -3.00 7.57
C SER A 122 -13.84 -1.56 7.48
N SER A 123 -14.74 -0.61 7.23
CA SER A 123 -14.39 0.82 7.23
C SER A 123 -13.73 1.24 8.55
N THR A 124 -14.09 0.58 9.65
CA THR A 124 -13.47 0.75 10.97
C THR A 124 -12.01 0.28 10.99
N ALA A 125 -11.67 -0.84 10.37
CA ALA A 125 -10.29 -1.31 10.29
C ALA A 125 -9.39 -0.37 9.47
N LYS A 126 -9.94 0.20 8.38
CA LYS A 126 -9.22 1.22 7.59
C LYS A 126 -8.97 2.50 8.40
N ALA A 127 -9.99 2.98 9.13
CA ALA A 127 -9.86 4.15 9.98
C ALA A 127 -8.83 3.91 11.11
N VAL A 128 -8.88 2.75 11.76
CA VAL A 128 -7.93 2.35 12.80
C VAL A 128 -6.50 2.28 12.26
N SER A 129 -6.30 1.71 11.07
CA SER A 129 -4.99 1.65 10.42
C SER A 129 -4.42 3.05 10.10
N ILE A 130 -5.25 3.96 9.60
CA ILE A 130 -4.86 5.36 9.34
C ILE A 130 -4.48 6.06 10.66
N CYS A 131 -5.28 5.90 11.72
CA CYS A 131 -5.00 6.49 13.03
C CYS A 131 -3.67 5.99 13.60
N PHE A 132 -3.38 4.69 13.51
CA PHE A 132 -2.10 4.13 13.95
C PHE A 132 -0.92 4.67 13.13
N GLY A 133 -1.08 4.85 11.81
CA GLY A 133 -0.06 5.46 10.96
C GLY A 133 0.25 6.90 11.38
N ILE A 134 -0.79 7.72 11.62
CA ILE A 134 -0.63 9.11 12.08
C ILE A 134 0.04 9.16 13.45
N LEU A 135 -0.36 8.28 14.39
CA LEU A 135 0.20 8.24 15.74
C LEU A 135 1.68 7.81 15.72
N GLY A 136 2.04 6.83 14.88
CA GLY A 136 3.43 6.43 14.67
C GLY A 136 4.29 7.58 14.13
N ILE A 137 3.80 8.32 13.13
CA ILE A 137 4.49 9.50 12.57
C ILE A 137 4.67 10.59 13.62
N ALA A 138 3.65 10.86 14.44
CA ALA A 138 3.72 11.84 15.52
C ALA A 138 4.77 11.47 16.58
N LEU A 139 4.83 10.20 16.99
CA LEU A 139 5.83 9.71 17.95
C LEU A 139 7.26 9.81 17.42
N ILE A 140 7.46 9.70 16.10
CA ILE A 140 8.77 9.90 15.47
C ILE A 140 9.15 11.38 15.48
N ILE A 141 8.22 12.30 15.15
CA ILE A 141 8.52 13.74 15.04
C ILE A 141 8.70 14.42 16.40
N LEU A 142 7.93 14.03 17.42
CA LEU A 142 7.96 14.63 18.76
C LEU A 142 9.36 14.73 19.39
N PRO A 143 10.23 13.69 19.39
CA PRO A 143 11.57 13.79 19.93
C PRO A 143 12.48 14.74 19.13
N PHE A 144 12.30 14.88 17.80
CA PHE A 144 13.06 15.86 17.01
C PHE A 144 12.64 17.29 17.31
N VAL A 145 11.36 17.53 17.57
CA VAL A 145 10.84 18.85 17.97
C VAL A 145 11.19 19.16 19.43
N TYR A 146 11.08 18.18 20.33
CA TYR A 146 11.40 18.33 21.74
C TYR A 146 12.91 18.56 21.97
N ASN A 147 13.76 17.78 21.30
CA ASN A 147 15.21 17.99 21.32
C ASN A 147 15.68 18.97 20.24
N TYR A 148 14.78 19.73 19.61
CA TYR A 148 15.13 20.72 18.58
C TYR A 148 16.15 21.73 19.10
N HIS A 149 16.05 22.12 20.38
CA HIS A 149 17.01 23.00 21.02
C HIS A 149 18.42 22.38 21.03
N THR A 150 18.54 21.13 21.44
CA THR A 150 19.82 20.38 21.50
C THR A 150 20.40 20.13 20.11
N ILE A 151 19.55 19.84 19.13
CA ILE A 151 19.96 19.64 17.74
C ILE A 151 20.43 20.98 17.15
N ARG A 152 19.69 22.07 17.39
CA ARG A 152 20.03 23.42 16.93
C ARG A 152 21.38 23.89 17.51
N THR A 153 21.62 23.69 18.80
CA THR A 153 22.90 24.07 19.41
C THR A 153 24.06 23.25 18.87
N TRP A 154 23.87 21.95 18.64
CA TRP A 154 24.85 21.08 18.00
C TRP A 154 25.16 21.51 16.56
N PHE A 155 24.13 21.79 15.75
CA PHE A 155 24.30 22.28 14.37
C PHE A 155 25.01 23.64 14.33
N LEU A 156 24.67 24.57 15.21
CA LEU A 156 25.33 25.88 15.31
C LEU A 156 26.80 25.73 15.70
N LYS A 157 27.13 24.80 16.62
CA LYS A 157 28.52 24.50 16.98
C LYS A 157 29.30 23.93 15.79
N VAL A 158 28.74 22.97 15.07
CA VAL A 158 29.39 22.37 13.88
C VAL A 158 29.64 23.41 12.79
N LEU A 159 28.68 24.31 12.55
CA LEU A 159 28.84 25.40 11.58
C LEU A 159 29.95 26.38 12.01
N ASN A 160 29.98 26.76 13.29
CA ASN A 160 31.00 27.67 13.82
C ASN A 160 32.42 27.07 13.75
N GLU A 161 32.57 25.78 14.07
CA GLU A 161 33.86 25.08 13.93
C GLU A 161 34.31 25.04 12.46
N LYS A 162 33.41 24.78 11.51
CA LYS A 162 33.74 24.81 10.08
C LYS A 162 34.12 26.21 9.59
N ILE A 163 33.41 27.24 10.03
CA ILE A 163 33.73 28.64 9.69
C ILE A 163 35.09 29.03 10.27
N LYS A 164 35.38 28.62 11.51
CA LYS A 164 36.67 28.88 12.17
C LYS A 164 37.82 28.20 11.43
N ILE A 165 37.71 26.90 11.14
CA ILE A 165 38.73 26.16 10.38
C ILE A 165 38.98 26.80 9.02
N LYS A 166 37.92 27.24 8.32
CA LYS A 166 38.08 27.93 7.04
C LYS A 166 38.85 29.25 7.19
N LYS A 167 38.54 30.04 8.23
CA LYS A 167 39.23 31.30 8.50
C LYS A 167 40.70 31.08 8.86
N ASP A 168 40.99 30.08 9.68
CA ASP A 168 42.36 29.74 10.07
C ASP A 168 43.19 29.30 8.85
N ILE A 169 42.60 28.56 7.91
CA ILE A 169 43.24 28.19 6.63
C ILE A 169 43.47 29.42 5.75
N ASP A 170 42.47 30.31 5.60
CA ASP A 170 42.60 31.53 4.78
C ASP A 170 43.65 32.50 5.38
N GLU A 171 43.79 32.54 6.70
CA GLU A 171 44.79 33.34 7.43
C GLU A 171 46.19 32.75 7.33
N ASP A 172 46.34 31.41 7.43
CA ASP A 172 47.62 30.72 7.23
C ASP A 172 48.14 30.90 5.79
N VAL A 173 47.27 30.74 4.78
CA VAL A 173 47.61 31.01 3.37
C VAL A 173 48.03 32.47 3.16
N SER A 174 47.35 33.40 3.84
CA SER A 174 47.70 34.83 3.75
C SER A 174 49.05 35.14 4.43
N ASN A 175 49.34 34.52 5.57
CA ASN A 175 50.60 34.67 6.28
C ASN A 175 51.77 34.00 5.53
N GLU A 176 51.55 32.84 4.92
CA GLU A 176 52.54 32.15 4.09
C GLU A 176 52.89 32.96 2.82
N LEU A 177 51.89 33.62 2.21
CA LEU A 177 52.10 34.58 1.11
C LEU A 177 52.84 35.85 1.57
N LEU A 178 52.63 36.31 2.80
CA LEU A 178 53.35 37.47 3.37
C LEU A 178 54.78 37.15 3.83
N ILE A 179 55.09 35.89 4.14
CA ILE A 179 56.44 35.42 4.48
C ILE A 179 57.31 35.27 3.22
N SER A 180 56.72 35.14 2.03
CA SER A 180 57.46 34.95 0.77
C SER A 180 57.80 36.24 -0.01
N PRO A 181 58.49 37.23 0.60
CA PRO A 181 59.39 38.08 -0.19
C PRO A 181 60.82 38.28 0.38
N THR A 182 61.25 37.57 1.42
CA THR A 182 62.55 37.89 2.08
C THR A 182 63.63 36.81 2.09
N GLU A 183 63.42 35.62 1.49
CA GLU A 183 64.39 34.52 1.56
C GLU A 183 65.21 34.25 0.27
N TYR A 184 65.32 35.24 -0.63
CA TYR A 184 66.16 35.11 -1.85
C TYR A 184 67.05 36.33 -2.16
N SER A 185 67.36 37.18 -1.18
CA SER A 185 68.19 38.38 -1.41
C SER A 185 69.62 38.30 -0.86
N HIS A 186 70.13 37.11 -0.52
CA HIS A 186 71.47 36.98 0.10
C HIS A 186 72.38 35.90 -0.48
N LEU A 187 72.22 35.50 -1.74
CA LEU A 187 73.12 34.52 -2.37
C LEU A 187 73.30 34.75 -3.88
N TYR A 188 73.67 35.95 -4.34
CA TYR A 188 74.41 36.15 -5.60
C TYR A 188 75.07 37.53 -5.60
N GLU A 189 76.12 37.68 -4.80
CA GLU A 189 77.05 38.80 -4.94
C GLU A 189 78.47 38.24 -5.04
N GLU A 190 78.77 37.56 -6.15
CA GLU A 190 80.16 37.39 -6.57
C GLU A 190 80.26 37.32 -8.10
N ASN A 191 80.97 38.33 -8.63
CA ASN A 191 81.62 38.39 -9.94
C ASN A 191 80.76 38.19 -11.20
N ASN A 192 80.36 39.33 -11.80
CA ASN A 192 80.63 39.56 -13.21
C ASN A 192 80.81 41.05 -13.51
N ARG A 193 82.08 41.44 -13.71
CA ARG A 193 82.45 42.70 -14.37
C ARG A 193 81.91 42.66 -15.80
N ILE A 194 80.93 43.50 -16.10
CA ILE A 194 80.58 43.86 -17.49
C ILE A 194 80.79 45.37 -17.62
N ILE A 195 81.83 45.71 -18.38
CA ILE A 195 82.16 47.07 -18.79
C ILE A 195 81.20 47.45 -19.91
N ILE A 196 80.42 48.53 -19.73
CA ILE A 196 79.62 49.12 -20.81
C ILE A 196 80.12 50.56 -21.03
N PRO A 197 80.65 50.90 -22.22
CA PRO A 197 81.15 52.23 -22.51
C PRO A 197 80.01 53.24 -22.71
N TYR A 198 80.14 54.41 -22.08
CA TYR A 198 79.30 55.57 -22.31
C TYR A 198 79.68 56.25 -23.64
N HIS A 199 78.69 56.47 -24.50
CA HIS A 199 78.72 57.51 -25.53
C HIS A 199 77.50 58.41 -25.32
N SER A 200 77.77 59.67 -24.95
CA SER A 200 76.80 60.77 -25.03
C SER A 200 77.39 61.81 -25.98
N THR A 201 76.62 62.18 -27.01
CA THR A 201 76.79 63.40 -27.81
C THR A 201 76.43 64.64 -27.00
#